data_AF-A0A6J6K762-F1
#
_entry.id   AF-A0A6J6K762-F1
#
_cell.length_a   1.000
_cell.length_b   1.000
_cell.length_c   1.000
_cell.angle_alpha   90.00
_cell.angle_beta   90.00
_cell.angle_gamma   90.00
#
_symmetry.space_group_name_H-M   'P 1'
#
loop_
_entity.id
_entity.type
_entity.pdbx_description
1 polymer ?
#
loop_
_entity_poly.entity_id
_entity_poly.type
_entity_poly.pdbx_seq_one_letter_code
_entity_poly.pdbx_strand_id
1 'polypeptide(L)'
;MLLLWSIFWLISLPIMVRDLSTQRIPNIYLKLLTIPTSVFLFVDGIGAWLNLLAFLLVLVLFFFLGVGMGDIKLLAISLTIFNSQMNFSILVFLSTLFASAFGHLLIQTLASRQLPQRIPLAPSIFLAFALYFAAR
;
A
#
# COMPACT_ATOMS: atom_id res chain seq x y z
N MET A 1 19.77 4.08 4.72
CA MET A 1 18.39 4.23 4.21
C MET A 1 18.16 3.61 2.84
N LEU A 2 18.95 3.89 1.79
CA LEU A 2 18.73 3.32 0.44
C LEU A 2 18.64 1.78 0.40
N LEU A 3 19.51 1.09 1.15
CA LEU A 3 19.49 -0.38 1.25
C LEU A 3 18.21 -0.92 1.91
N LEU A 4 17.62 -0.17 2.83
CA LEU A 4 16.40 -0.57 3.53
C LEU A 4 15.16 -0.37 2.63
N TRP A 5 15.18 0.68 1.79
CA TRP A 5 14.21 0.88 0.72
C TRP A 5 14.28 -0.20 -0.35
N SER A 6 15.48 -0.62 -0.76
CA SER A 6 15.60 -1.70 -1.75
C SER A 6 15.11 -3.04 -1.20
N ILE A 7 15.39 -3.35 0.07
CA ILE A 7 14.84 -4.54 0.75
C ILE A 7 13.31 -4.48 0.80
N PHE A 8 12.73 -3.33 1.14
CA PHE A 8 11.28 -3.15 1.15
C PHE A 8 10.66 -3.44 -0.23
N TRP A 9 11.21 -2.86 -1.30
CA TRP A 9 10.73 -3.11 -2.66
C TRP A 9 10.91 -4.56 -3.09
N LEU A 10 12.03 -5.21 -2.75
CA LEU A 10 12.26 -6.64 -3.03
C LEU A 10 11.22 -7.54 -2.33
N ILE A 11 10.85 -7.23 -1.09
CA ILE A 11 9.82 -7.99 -0.34
C ILE A 11 8.41 -7.66 -0.85
N SER A 12 8.19 -6.48 -1.42
CA SER A 12 6.89 -6.10 -2.00
C SER A 12 6.53 -6.86 -3.28
N LEU A 13 7.53 -7.18 -4.12
CA LEU A 13 7.32 -7.90 -5.38
C LEU A 13 6.60 -9.26 -5.22
N PRO A 14 7.04 -10.18 -4.32
CA PRO A 14 6.33 -11.44 -4.14
C PRO A 14 4.91 -11.25 -3.57
N ILE A 15 4.65 -10.15 -2.85
CA ILE A 15 3.31 -9.81 -2.38
C ILE A 15 2.41 -9.44 -3.56
N MET A 16 2.87 -8.54 -4.44
CA MET A 16 2.13 -8.14 -5.64
C MET A 16 1.81 -9.34 -6.53
N VAL A 17 2.81 -10.20 -6.81
CA VAL A 17 2.64 -11.38 -7.66
C VAL A 17 1.61 -12.33 -7.08
N ARG A 18 1.65 -12.54 -5.75
CA ARG A 18 0.72 -13.44 -5.08
C ARG A 18 -0.69 -12.88 -5.01
N ASP A 19 -0.83 -11.56 -4.84
CA ASP A 19 -2.13 -10.88 -4.90
C ASP A 19 -2.76 -10.94 -6.30
N LEU A 20 -1.96 -10.71 -7.36
CA LEU A 20 -2.40 -10.87 -8.75
C LEU A 20 -2.83 -12.31 -9.08
N SER A 21 -2.10 -13.30 -8.58
CA SER A 21 -2.36 -14.71 -8.91
C SER A 21 -3.51 -15.31 -8.09
N THR A 22 -3.57 -15.03 -6.78
CA THR A 22 -4.46 -15.74 -5.85
C THR A 22 -5.45 -14.84 -5.11
N GLN A 23 -5.37 -13.51 -5.28
CA GLN A 23 -6.20 -12.51 -4.60
C GLN A 23 -6.27 -12.70 -3.07
N ARG A 24 -5.20 -13.29 -2.52
CA ARG A 24 -5.06 -13.60 -1.11
C ARG A 24 -3.63 -13.32 -0.70
N ILE A 25 -3.47 -12.39 0.23
CA ILE A 25 -2.19 -12.05 0.82
C ILE A 25 -1.98 -12.89 2.09
N PRO A 26 -1.04 -13.85 2.10
CA PRO A 26 -0.76 -14.63 3.30
C PRO A 26 -0.08 -13.76 4.36
N ASN A 27 -0.47 -13.96 5.62
CA ASN A 27 0.10 -13.22 6.75
C ASN A 27 1.63 -13.37 6.87
N ILE A 28 2.24 -14.44 6.33
CA ILE A 28 3.70 -14.65 6.36
C ILE A 28 4.42 -13.52 5.62
N TYR A 29 3.91 -13.08 4.47
CA TYR A 29 4.55 -11.99 3.74
C TYR A 29 4.39 -10.64 4.44
N LEU A 30 3.24 -10.41 5.07
CA LEU A 30 3.04 -9.22 5.90
C LEU A 30 4.01 -9.20 7.08
N LYS A 31 4.22 -10.34 7.75
CA LYS A 31 5.23 -10.45 8.82
C LYS A 31 6.64 -10.16 8.30
N LEU A 32 7.01 -10.67 7.13
CA LEU A 32 8.31 -10.35 6.51
C LEU A 32 8.43 -8.87 6.20
N LEU A 33 7.35 -8.22 5.73
CA LEU A 33 7.33 -6.78 5.48
C LEU A 33 7.45 -5.99 6.78
N THR A 34 6.89 -6.46 7.91
CA THR A 34 7.00 -5.75 9.19
C THR A 34 8.43 -5.61 9.71
N ILE A 35 9.34 -6.53 9.36
CA ILE A 35 10.73 -6.49 9.82
C ILE A 35 11.44 -5.21 9.36
N PRO A 36 11.58 -4.90 8.05
CA PRO A 36 12.18 -3.65 7.61
C PRO A 36 11.37 -2.43 8.07
N THR A 37 10.02 -2.51 8.17
CA THR A 37 9.23 -1.38 8.69
C THR A 37 9.56 -1.01 10.11
N SER A 38 9.79 -2.01 10.98
CA SER A 38 10.11 -1.76 12.38
C SER A 38 11.45 -1.05 12.50
N VAL A 39 12.45 -1.47 11.72
CA VAL A 39 13.76 -0.82 11.68
C VAL A 39 13.65 0.63 11.19
N PHE A 40 12.83 0.90 10.17
CA PHE A 40 12.53 2.28 9.73
C PHE A 40 11.94 3.12 10.86
N LEU A 41 10.91 2.61 11.54
CA LEU A 41 10.24 3.34 12.64
C LEU A 41 11.17 3.59 13.83
N PHE A 42 12.13 2.69 14.10
CA PHE A 42 13.13 2.90 15.14
C PHE A 42 14.15 3.99 14.79
N VAL A 43 14.52 4.11 13.51
CA VAL A 43 15.54 5.08 13.06
C VAL A 43 14.93 6.46 12.82
N ASP A 44 13.81 6.51 12.11
CA ASP A 44 13.20 7.75 11.62
C ASP A 44 12.02 8.22 12.51
N GLY A 45 11.55 7.39 13.44
CA GLY A 45 10.42 7.67 14.32
C GLY A 45 9.06 7.32 13.69
N ILE A 46 7.97 7.78 14.29
CA ILE A 46 6.60 7.49 13.81
C ILE A 46 6.06 8.60 12.88
N GLY A 47 6.72 9.76 12.83
CA GLY A 47 6.29 10.92 12.07
C GLY A 47 5.16 11.70 12.74
N ALA A 48 4.36 12.42 11.94
CA ALA A 48 3.32 13.32 12.44
C ALA A 48 2.07 12.58 12.93
N TRP A 49 1.59 12.93 14.14
CA TRP A 49 0.40 12.32 14.76
C TRP A 49 -0.91 12.58 14.00
N LEU A 50 -1.06 13.76 13.40
CA LEU A 50 -2.26 14.12 12.63
C LEU A 50 -2.45 13.20 11.41
N ASN A 51 -1.34 12.87 10.73
CA ASN A 51 -1.35 11.94 9.61
C ASN A 51 -1.75 10.52 10.06
N LEU A 52 -1.29 10.06 11.23
CA LEU A 52 -1.70 8.77 11.78
C LEU A 52 -3.20 8.71 12.04
N LEU A 53 -3.79 9.77 12.60
CA LEU A 53 -5.23 9.85 12.84
C LEU A 53 -5.99 9.81 11.51
N ALA A 54 -5.52 10.55 10.51
CA ALA A 54 -6.08 10.50 9.16
C ALA A 54 -5.96 9.10 8.53
N PHE A 55 -4.84 8.38 8.71
CA PHE A 55 -4.70 6.99 8.25
C PHE A 55 -5.67 6.06 8.93
N LEU A 56 -5.87 6.22 10.24
CA LEU A 56 -6.81 5.39 10.99
C LEU A 56 -8.23 5.57 10.43
N LEU A 57 -8.64 6.81 10.14
CA LEU A 57 -9.92 7.09 9.48
C LEU A 57 -10.02 6.44 8.09
N VAL A 58 -8.96 6.51 7.26
CA VAL A 58 -8.93 5.87 5.94
C VAL A 58 -9.06 4.35 6.06
N LEU A 59 -8.33 3.73 6.99
CA LEU A 59 -8.37 2.28 7.22
C LEU A 59 -9.75 1.82 7.68
N VAL A 60 -10.39 2.58 8.58
CA VAL A 60 -11.77 2.32 9.03
C VAL A 60 -12.75 2.45 7.87
N LEU A 61 -12.61 3.48 7.03
CA LEU A 61 -13.44 3.67 5.85
C LEU A 61 -13.28 2.48 4.87
N PHE A 62 -12.05 2.03 4.62
CA PHE A 62 -11.78 0.88 3.74
C PHE A 62 -12.33 -0.42 4.32
N PHE A 63 -12.29 -0.58 5.65
CA PHE A 63 -12.93 -1.71 6.33
C PHE A 63 -14.45 -1.72 6.10
N PHE A 64 -15.12 -0.58 6.23
CA PHE A 64 -16.57 -0.47 5.95
C PHE A 64 -16.91 -0.68 4.46
N LEU A 65 -16.00 -0.35 3.54
CA LEU A 65 -16.15 -0.63 2.10
C LEU A 65 -15.95 -2.11 1.75
N GLY A 66 -15.65 -2.98 2.72
CA GLY A 66 -15.46 -4.42 2.49
C GLY A 66 -14.12 -4.77 1.83
N VAL A 67 -13.12 -3.89 1.94
CA VAL A 67 -11.76 -4.17 1.47
C VAL A 67 -11.18 -5.37 2.24
N GLY A 68 -10.41 -6.20 1.54
CA GLY A 68 -9.80 -7.39 2.13
C GLY A 68 -8.93 -7.06 3.35
N MET A 69 -9.05 -7.84 4.42
CA MET A 69 -8.25 -7.65 5.64
C MET A 69 -6.74 -7.70 5.38
N GLY A 70 -6.30 -8.45 4.36
CA GLY A 70 -4.91 -8.47 3.91
C GLY A 70 -4.45 -7.12 3.37
N ASP A 71 -5.26 -6.49 2.53
CA ASP A 71 -4.99 -5.18 1.92
C ASP A 71 -4.99 -4.07 2.97
N ILE A 72 -5.92 -4.12 3.93
CA ILE A 72 -5.98 -3.17 5.06
C ILE A 72 -4.70 -3.25 5.89
N LYS A 73 -4.22 -4.45 6.20
CA LYS A 73 -2.95 -4.64 6.92
C LYS A 73 -1.75 -4.14 6.12
N LEU A 74 -1.74 -4.39 4.81
CA LEU A 74 -0.68 -3.91 3.92
C LEU A 74 -0.67 -2.38 3.89
N LEU A 75 -1.84 -1.75 3.73
CA LEU A 75 -2.00 -0.29 3.79
C LEU A 75 -1.52 0.25 5.13
N ALA A 76 -1.91 -0.36 6.25
CA ALA A 76 -1.47 0.08 7.57
C ALA A 76 0.06 0.04 7.71
N ILE A 77 0.68 -1.10 7.35
CA ILE A 77 2.14 -1.27 7.43
C ILE A 77 2.84 -0.25 6.53
N SER A 78 2.44 -0.18 5.26
CA SER A 78 3.07 0.74 4.32
C SER A 78 2.92 2.20 4.76
N LEU A 79 1.71 2.68 5.05
CA LEU A 79 1.45 4.04 5.50
C LEU A 79 2.27 4.44 6.73
N THR A 80 2.51 3.52 7.68
CA THR A 80 3.36 3.83 8.85
C THR A 80 4.81 4.12 8.47
N ILE A 81 5.39 3.37 7.53
CA ILE A 81 6.75 3.66 7.02
C ILE A 81 6.77 5.04 6.35
N PHE A 82 5.76 5.33 5.52
CA PHE A 82 5.74 6.56 4.75
C PHE A 82 5.46 7.78 5.62
N ASN A 83 4.68 7.64 6.69
CA ASN A 83 4.47 8.71 7.65
C ASN A 83 5.76 9.14 8.34
N SER A 84 6.65 8.18 8.57
CA SER A 84 7.96 8.42 9.16
C SER A 84 8.82 9.33 8.30
N GLN A 85 8.53 9.47 7.00
CA GLN A 85 9.24 10.40 6.14
C GLN A 85 8.70 11.82 6.30
N MET A 86 9.62 12.77 6.53
CA MET A 86 9.31 14.20 6.60
C MET A 86 8.58 14.66 5.32
N ASN A 87 7.41 15.30 5.47
CA ASN A 87 6.47 15.80 4.45
C ASN A 87 5.62 14.76 3.69
N PHE A 88 5.18 13.69 4.34
CA PHE A 88 4.12 12.86 3.76
C PHE A 88 2.77 13.63 3.71
N SER A 89 2.13 13.65 2.55
CA SER A 89 0.80 14.23 2.34
C SER A 89 -0.19 13.13 1.96
N ILE A 90 -1.14 12.88 2.87
CA ILE A 90 -2.15 11.82 2.69
C ILE A 90 -3.07 12.07 1.50
N LEU A 91 -3.39 13.32 1.20
CA LEU A 91 -4.28 13.67 0.09
C LEU A 91 -3.66 13.30 -1.26
N VAL A 92 -2.36 13.58 -1.41
CA VAL A 92 -1.62 13.25 -2.65
C VAL A 92 -1.43 11.73 -2.77
N PHE A 93 -1.20 11.02 -1.66
CA PHE A 93 -1.15 9.57 -1.68
C PHE A 93 -2.50 8.92 -2.03
N LEU A 94 -3.60 9.40 -1.43
CA LEU A 94 -4.93 8.89 -1.73
C LEU A 94 -5.30 9.16 -3.19
N SER A 95 -4.97 10.33 -3.74
CA SER A 95 -5.25 10.62 -5.14
C SER A 95 -4.47 9.71 -6.08
N THR A 96 -3.18 9.42 -5.80
CA THR A 96 -2.40 8.45 -6.60
C THR A 96 -2.92 7.02 -6.43
N LEU A 97 -3.42 6.65 -5.25
CA LEU A 97 -4.01 5.33 -4.98
C LEU A 97 -5.34 5.12 -5.69
N PHE A 98 -6.23 6.11 -5.66
CA PHE A 98 -7.48 6.02 -6.42
C PHE A 98 -7.21 6.02 -7.93
N ALA A 99 -6.26 6.82 -8.40
CA ALA A 99 -5.87 6.83 -9.81
C ALA A 99 -5.26 5.49 -10.26
N SER A 100 -4.37 4.89 -9.45
CA SER A 100 -3.77 3.59 -9.76
C SER A 100 -4.79 2.46 -9.71
N ALA A 101 -5.68 2.45 -8.72
CA ALA A 101 -6.75 1.46 -8.62
C ALA A 101 -7.73 1.57 -9.79
N PHE A 102 -8.11 2.79 -10.19
CA PHE A 102 -8.96 3.04 -11.34
C PHE A 102 -8.28 2.63 -12.66
N GLY A 103 -7.00 2.96 -12.83
CA GLY A 103 -6.22 2.52 -13.99
C GLY A 103 -6.13 1.00 -14.08
N HIS A 104 -5.86 0.31 -12.97
CA HIS A 104 -5.85 -1.15 -12.92
C HIS A 104 -7.21 -1.74 -13.29
N LEU A 105 -8.30 -1.16 -12.79
CA LEU A 105 -9.67 -1.51 -13.16
C LEU A 105 -9.94 -1.35 -14.66
N LEU A 106 -9.54 -0.23 -15.26
CA LEU A 106 -9.71 0.02 -16.70
C LEU A 106 -8.93 -0.99 -17.53
N ILE A 107 -7.68 -1.26 -17.19
CA ILE A 107 -6.86 -2.25 -17.91
C ILE A 107 -7.50 -3.64 -17.82
N GLN A 108 -7.96 -4.03 -16.63
CA GLN A 108 -8.58 -5.34 -16.43
C GLN A 108 -9.92 -5.47 -17.17
N THR A 109 -10.73 -4.41 -17.18
CA THR A 109 -12.01 -4.41 -17.91
C THR A 109 -11.80 -4.40 -19.41
N LEU A 110 -10.80 -3.68 -19.93
CA LEU A 110 -10.44 -3.70 -21.35
C LEU A 110 -9.91 -5.08 -21.77
N ALA A 111 -9.06 -5.70 -20.95
CA ALA A 111 -8.46 -7.00 -21.26
C ALA A 111 -9.49 -8.15 -21.21
N SER A 112 -10.36 -8.16 -20.21
CA SER A 112 -11.33 -9.24 -20.00
C SER A 112 -12.72 -8.98 -20.61
N ARG A 113 -12.98 -7.74 -21.07
CA ARG A 113 -14.30 -7.24 -21.50
C ARG A 113 -15.43 -7.45 -20.48
N GLN A 114 -15.08 -7.68 -19.22
CA GLN A 114 -16.01 -7.91 -18.11
C GLN A 114 -15.59 -7.07 -16.91
N LEU A 115 -16.58 -6.69 -16.08
CA LEU A 115 -16.31 -6.01 -14.82
C LEU A 115 -15.81 -7.05 -13.79
N PRO A 116 -14.55 -6.97 -13.33
CA PRO A 116 -14.03 -7.91 -12.35
C PRO A 116 -14.74 -7.72 -11.01
N GLN A 117 -15.26 -8.80 -10.44
CA GLN A 117 -15.95 -8.78 -9.14
C GLN A 117 -14.99 -8.55 -7.96
N ARG A 118 -13.69 -8.81 -8.16
CA ARG A 118 -12.63 -8.59 -7.16
C ARG A 118 -11.38 -8.06 -7.86
N ILE A 119 -10.83 -7.00 -7.28
CA ILE A 119 -9.64 -6.31 -7.78
C ILE A 119 -8.51 -6.59 -6.79
N PRO A 120 -7.36 -7.11 -7.23
CA PRO A 120 -6.17 -7.21 -6.38
C PRO A 120 -5.69 -5.78 -6.06
N LEU A 121 -5.66 -5.42 -4.78
CA LEU A 121 -5.37 -4.06 -4.33
C LEU A 121 -3.88 -3.84 -4.04
N ALA A 122 -3.09 -4.90 -3.79
CA ALA A 122 -1.67 -4.74 -3.50
C ALA A 122 -0.88 -4.09 -4.65
N PRO A 123 -1.09 -4.44 -5.93
CA PRO A 123 -0.40 -3.80 -7.05
C PRO A 123 -0.70 -2.30 -7.13
N SER A 124 -1.96 -1.89 -6.92
CA SER A 124 -2.35 -0.48 -6.99
C SER A 124 -1.80 0.31 -5.80
N ILE A 125 -1.77 -0.27 -4.59
CA ILE A 125 -1.15 0.34 -3.40
C ILE A 125 0.33 0.62 -3.65
N PHE A 126 1.10 -0.38 -4.11
CA PHE A 126 2.52 -0.17 -4.34
C PHE A 126 2.81 0.74 -5.53
N LEU A 127 2.00 0.69 -6.59
CA LEU A 127 2.10 1.63 -7.70
C LEU A 127 1.80 3.07 -7.24
N ALA A 128 0.84 3.26 -6.35
CA ALA A 128 0.54 4.56 -5.75
C ALA A 128 1.73 5.12 -4.98
N PHE A 129 2.45 4.27 -4.23
CA PHE A 129 3.69 4.67 -3.55
C PHE A 129 4.81 5.01 -4.52
N ALA A 130 4.98 4.23 -5.59
CA ALA A 130 5.98 4.52 -6.62
C ALA A 130 5.69 5.86 -7.30
N LEU A 131 4.42 6.12 -7.66
CA LEU A 131 3.99 7.40 -8.25
C LEU A 131 4.12 8.56 -7.26
N TYR A 132 3.78 8.33 -5.99
CA TYR A 132 3.90 9.35 -4.95
C TYR A 132 5.35 9.83 -4.79
N PHE A 133 6.32 8.89 -4.82
CA PHE A 133 7.73 9.24 -4.84
C PHE A 133 8.19 9.87 -6.15
N ALA A 134 7.72 9.38 -7.29
CA ALA A 134 8.10 9.94 -8.58
C ALA A 134 7.60 11.38 -8.77
N ALA A 135 6.49 11.73 -8.14
CA ALA A 135 5.90 13.07 -8.18
C ALA A 135 6.56 14.07 -7.22
N ARG A 136 7.52 13.64 -6.39
CA ARG A 136 8.15 14.44 -5.34
C ARG A 136 9.67 14.48 -5.50
#